data_AF-A0AAN6H1T3-F1
#
_entry.id   AF-A0AAN6H1T3-F1
#
_cell.length_a   1.000
_cell.length_b   1.000
_cell.length_c   1.000
_cell.angle_alpha   90.00
_cell.angle_beta   90.00
_cell.angle_gamma   90.00
#
_symmetry.space_group_name_H-M   'P 1'
#
loop_
_entity.id
_entity.type
_entity.pdbx_description
1 polymer ?
#
loop_
_entity_poly.entity_id
_entity_poly.type
_entity_poly.pdbx_seq_one_letter_code
_entity_poly.pdbx_strand_id
1 'polypeptide(L)'
;MELTKVSKKEIGRTFKTLEQFLMNRDKDSSKAKVSTAGGQVVAQEGYTGTAGADPADLCERYCDVLNMARPTSNVAVALAGRMTAIGILAGRSPLSSAAACIFMAGHLMNQPKTAKDIQVVVH
;
A
#
# COMPACT_ATOMS: atom_id res chain seq x y z
N MET A 1 2.97 -4.51 17.77
CA MET A 1 3.89 -5.61 18.15
C MET A 1 5.03 -5.63 17.14
N GLU A 2 6.28 -5.57 17.59
CA GLU A 2 7.42 -5.90 16.72
C GLU A 2 7.51 -7.43 16.62
N LEU A 3 7.49 -7.94 15.39
CA LEU A 3 7.49 -9.39 15.13
C LEU A 3 8.87 -10.02 15.38
N THR A 4 9.93 -9.21 15.34
CA THR A 4 11.33 -9.63 15.54
C THR A 4 12.09 -8.55 16.33
N LYS A 5 13.25 -8.92 16.90
CA LYS A 5 14.14 -8.00 17.64
C LYS A 5 15.06 -7.15 16.72
N VAL A 6 14.70 -6.99 15.45
CA VAL A 6 15.52 -6.30 14.44
C VAL A 6 14.94 -4.93 14.14
N SER A 7 15.80 -3.91 14.00
CA SER A 7 15.36 -2.55 13.65
C SER A 7 14.67 -2.49 12.28
N LYS A 8 13.54 -1.78 12.20
CA LYS A 8 12.84 -1.48 10.93
C LYS A 8 13.78 -0.88 9.87
N LYS A 9 14.78 -0.10 10.29
CA LYS A 9 15.76 0.51 9.38
C LYS A 9 16.67 -0.53 8.74
N GLU A 10 17.04 -1.56 9.49
CA GLU A 10 17.92 -2.64 9.02
C GLU A 10 17.16 -3.60 8.09
N ILE A 11 15.92 -3.93 8.44
CA ILE A 11 14.99 -4.68 7.57
C ILE A 11 14.79 -3.91 6.26
N GLY A 12 14.53 -2.61 6.31
CA GLY A 12 14.36 -1.79 5.11
C GLY A 12 15.61 -1.72 4.23
N ARG A 13 16.81 -1.70 4.83
CA ARG A 13 18.09 -1.71 4.09
C ARG A 13 18.30 -3.04 3.38
N THR A 14 18.18 -4.14 4.11
CA THR A 14 18.34 -5.51 3.56
C THR A 14 17.30 -5.80 2.49
N PHE A 15 16.04 -5.38 2.70
CA PHE A 15 14.98 -5.44 1.69
C PHE A 15 15.38 -4.73 0.39
N LYS A 16 15.86 -3.47 0.47
CA LYS A 16 16.29 -2.72 -0.72
C LYS A 16 17.47 -3.36 -1.43
N THR A 17 18.43 -3.92 -0.69
CA THR A 17 19.56 -4.65 -1.28
C THR A 17 19.09 -5.89 -2.03
N LEU A 18 18.15 -6.65 -1.45
CA LEU A 18 17.56 -7.83 -2.09
C LEU A 18 16.74 -7.44 -3.33
N GLU A 19 15.91 -6.40 -3.22
CA GLU A 19 15.10 -5.88 -4.32
C GLU A 19 15.98 -5.46 -5.50
N GLN A 20 17.06 -4.72 -5.25
CA GLN A 20 18.03 -4.35 -6.29
C GLN A 20 18.70 -5.57 -6.92
N PHE A 21 19.04 -6.58 -6.10
CA PHE A 21 19.64 -7.82 -6.60
C PHE A 21 18.68 -8.56 -7.55
N LEU A 22 17.40 -8.70 -7.18
CA LEU A 22 16.39 -9.36 -8.00
C LEU A 22 16.12 -8.58 -9.30
N MET A 23 15.97 -7.26 -9.21
CA MET A 23 15.79 -6.39 -10.38
C MET A 23 16.99 -6.42 -11.34
N ASN A 24 18.21 -6.52 -10.81
CA ASN A 24 19.43 -6.63 -11.63
C ASN A 24 19.56 -8.02 -12.26
N ARG A 25 19.15 -9.08 -11.56
CA ARG A 25 19.17 -10.44 -12.09
C ARG A 25 18.24 -10.59 -13.29
N ASP A 26 17.04 -10.03 -13.22
CA ASP A 26 16.09 -10.02 -14.35
C ASP A 26 16.66 -9.27 -15.56
N LYS A 27 17.35 -8.15 -15.35
CA LYS A 27 18.04 -7.39 -16.41
C LYS A 27 19.20 -8.17 -17.05
N ASP A 28 19.94 -8.96 -16.28
CA ASP A 28 21.06 -9.76 -16.81
C ASP A 28 20.57 -11.03 -17.55
N SER A 29 19.50 -11.67 -17.07
CA SER A 29 18.82 -12.75 -17.80
C SER A 29 18.13 -12.27 -19.09
N SER A 30 17.87 -10.97 -19.23
CA SER A 30 17.40 -10.38 -20.50
C SER A 30 18.46 -10.44 -21.61
N LYS A 31 19.76 -10.59 -21.28
CA LYS A 31 20.84 -10.83 -22.26
C LYS A 31 21.16 -12.31 -22.48
N ALA A 32 20.69 -13.20 -21.61
CA ALA A 32 20.99 -14.62 -21.66
C ALA A 32 19.70 -15.47 -21.63
N LYS A 33 19.23 -15.80 -22.84
CA LYS A 33 18.31 -16.90 -23.20
C LYS A 33 16.82 -16.65 -22.98
N VAL A 34 16.14 -16.33 -24.09
CA VAL A 34 14.91 -17.04 -24.46
C VAL A 34 15.24 -18.54 -24.44
N SER A 35 14.83 -19.25 -23.39
CA SER A 35 14.95 -20.70 -23.34
C SER A 35 13.76 -21.30 -24.07
N THR A 36 13.92 -21.57 -25.36
CA THR A 36 13.02 -22.45 -26.11
C THR A 36 13.32 -23.90 -25.75
N ALA A 37 12.59 -24.45 -24.79
CA ALA A 37 12.47 -25.90 -24.63
C ALA A 37 10.98 -26.26 -24.74
N GLY A 38 10.58 -26.79 -25.91
CA GLY A 38 9.24 -27.36 -26.11
C GLY A 38 8.16 -26.43 -26.68
N GLY A 39 8.50 -25.24 -27.20
CA GLY A 39 7.54 -24.40 -27.94
C GLY A 39 6.53 -23.60 -27.09
N GLN A 40 6.64 -23.63 -25.76
CA GLN A 40 5.92 -22.71 -24.88
C GLN A 40 6.80 -21.54 -24.45
N VAL A 41 6.35 -20.33 -24.76
CA VAL A 41 6.85 -19.09 -24.14
C VAL A 41 6.27 -18.99 -22.74
N VAL A 42 6.99 -19.47 -21.73
CA VAL A 42 6.66 -19.12 -20.35
C VAL A 42 7.12 -17.69 -20.15
N ALA A 43 6.18 -16.74 -20.07
CA ALA A 43 6.49 -15.40 -19.62
C ALA A 43 7.06 -15.52 -18.20
N GLN A 44 8.37 -15.35 -18.06
CA GLN A 44 8.97 -15.23 -16.74
C GLN A 44 8.39 -13.97 -16.13
N GLU A 45 7.50 -14.11 -15.14
CA GLU A 45 7.01 -13.00 -14.33
C GLU A 45 8.22 -12.30 -13.71
N GLY A 46 8.65 -11.22 -14.36
CA GLY A 46 9.71 -10.37 -13.83
C GLY A 46 9.25 -9.78 -12.51
N TYR A 47 10.19 -9.57 -11.59
CA TYR A 47 9.88 -8.98 -10.29
C TYR A 47 9.27 -7.59 -10.49
N THR A 48 7.96 -7.46 -10.25
CA THR A 48 7.29 -6.16 -10.16
C THR A 48 7.67 -5.55 -8.82
N GLY A 49 8.43 -4.46 -8.84
CA GLY A 49 8.86 -3.75 -7.62
C GLY A 49 7.69 -3.42 -6.69
N THR A 50 8.00 -3.13 -5.42
CA THR A 50 6.95 -2.84 -4.42
C THR A 50 5.91 -1.85 -4.93
N ALA A 51 4.68 -2.31 -5.11
CA ALA A 51 3.53 -1.45 -5.37
C ALA A 51 3.38 -0.49 -4.18
N GLY A 52 3.27 0.81 -4.47
CA GLY A 52 3.09 1.83 -3.44
C GLY A 52 1.82 1.58 -2.63
N ALA A 53 1.83 1.98 -1.36
CA ALA A 53 0.64 1.90 -0.52
C ALA A 53 -0.43 2.87 -1.04
N ASP A 54 -1.49 2.34 -1.67
CA ASP A 54 -2.64 3.12 -2.11
C ASP A 54 -3.46 3.57 -0.89
N PRO A 55 -3.72 4.88 -0.71
CA PRO A 55 -4.62 5.37 0.32
C PRO A 55 -6.00 4.70 0.32
N ALA A 56 -6.53 4.28 -0.84
CA ALA A 56 -7.81 3.60 -0.95
C ALA A 56 -7.81 2.23 -0.25
N ASP A 57 -6.79 1.41 -0.53
CA ASP A 57 -6.62 0.10 0.11
C ASP A 57 -6.41 0.22 1.62
N LEU A 58 -5.67 1.26 2.05
CA LEU A 58 -5.47 1.56 3.46
C LEU A 58 -6.79 1.96 4.14
N CYS A 59 -7.60 2.79 3.47
CA CYS A 59 -8.91 3.17 3.98
C CYS A 59 -9.76 1.95 4.28
N GLU A 60 -9.93 1.03 3.32
CA GLU A 60 -10.77 -0.16 3.51
C GLU A 60 -10.36 -0.97 4.75
N ARG A 61 -9.07 -1.29 4.87
CA ARG A 61 -8.54 -2.07 6.00
C ARG A 61 -8.75 -1.36 7.35
N TYR A 62 -8.45 -0.06 7.42
CA TYR A 62 -8.59 0.68 8.67
C TYR A 62 -10.06 0.86 9.06
N CYS A 63 -10.96 1.01 8.08
CA CYS A 63 -12.39 1.08 8.31
C CYS A 63 -12.92 -0.21 8.96
N ASP A 64 -12.43 -1.37 8.52
CA ASP A 64 -12.79 -2.67 9.09
C ASP A 64 -12.34 -2.80 10.54
N VAL A 65 -11.10 -2.40 10.86
CA VAL A 65 -10.60 -2.43 12.25
C VAL A 65 -11.39 -1.47 13.15
N LEU A 66 -11.82 -0.32 12.61
CA LEU A 66 -12.64 0.67 13.33
C LEU A 66 -14.12 0.29 13.47
N ASN A 67 -14.53 -0.87 12.92
CA ASN A 67 -15.92 -1.33 12.85
C ASN A 67 -16.86 -0.25 12.28
N MET A 68 -16.43 0.41 11.20
CA MET A 68 -17.29 1.37 10.50
C MET A 68 -18.32 0.65 9.63
N ALA A 69 -19.48 1.27 9.46
CA ALA A 69 -20.51 0.71 8.59
C ALA A 69 -20.00 0.68 7.15
N ARG A 70 -20.33 -0.39 6.40
CA ARG A 70 -19.89 -0.57 5.01
C ARG A 70 -20.19 0.64 4.09
N PRO A 71 -21.35 1.34 4.21
CA PRO A 71 -21.57 2.58 3.48
C PRO A 71 -20.56 3.69 3.80
N THR A 72 -20.18 3.83 5.07
CA THR A 72 -19.16 4.79 5.53
C THR A 72 -17.77 4.44 4.99
N SER A 73 -17.40 3.16 5.00
CA SER A 73 -16.14 2.67 4.43
C SER A 73 -16.05 2.97 2.93
N ASN A 74 -17.12 2.73 2.17
CA ASN A 74 -17.17 3.03 0.74
C ASN A 74 -16.97 4.52 0.46
N VAL A 75 -17.52 5.40 1.30
CA VAL A 75 -17.31 6.85 1.20
C VAL A 75 -15.85 7.21 1.47
N ALA A 76 -15.22 6.61 2.49
CA ALA A 76 -13.81 6.85 2.78
C ALA A 76 -12.89 6.44 1.61
N VAL A 77 -13.17 5.30 0.98
CA VAL A 77 -12.44 4.81 -0.20
C VAL A 77 -12.67 5.73 -1.41
N ALA A 78 -13.91 6.14 -1.66
CA ALA A 78 -14.23 7.07 -2.75
C ALA A 78 -13.56 8.44 -2.56
N LEU A 79 -13.50 8.94 -1.33
CA LEU A 79 -12.77 10.17 -0.99
C LEU A 79 -11.27 10.03 -1.25
N ALA A 80 -10.67 8.91 -0.83
CA ALA A 80 -9.26 8.63 -1.07
C ALA A 80 -8.93 8.56 -2.57
N GLY A 81 -9.76 7.86 -3.36
CA GLY A 81 -9.59 7.78 -4.81
C GLY A 81 -9.70 9.14 -5.50
N ARG A 82 -10.70 9.96 -5.11
CA ARG A 82 -10.85 11.33 -5.63
C ARG A 82 -9.67 12.23 -5.25
N MET A 83 -9.24 12.18 -4.00
CA MET A 83 -8.09 12.94 -3.52
C MET A 83 -6.83 12.59 -4.30
N THR A 84 -6.59 11.31 -4.57
CA THR A 84 -5.46 10.84 -5.39
C THR A 84 -5.59 11.31 -6.84
N ALA A 85 -6.78 11.21 -7.43
CA ALA A 85 -7.02 11.65 -8.81
C ALA A 85 -6.80 13.15 -9.02
N ILE A 86 -7.15 13.99 -8.04
CA ILE A 86 -6.93 15.44 -8.10
C ILE A 86 -5.48 15.79 -7.74
N GLY A 87 -4.77 14.90 -7.02
CA GLY A 87 -3.37 15.10 -6.64
C GLY A 87 -3.14 16.09 -5.50
N ILE A 88 -4.19 16.47 -4.76
CA ILE A 88 -4.12 17.50 -3.71
C ILE A 88 -3.20 17.14 -2.52
N LEU A 89 -2.99 15.85 -2.28
CA LEU A 89 -2.15 15.32 -1.20
C LEU A 89 -0.88 14.61 -1.73
N ALA A 90 -0.48 14.90 -2.98
CA ALA A 90 0.76 14.37 -3.52
C ALA A 90 1.96 14.76 -2.64
N GLY A 91 2.85 13.79 -2.36
CA GLY A 91 4.03 14.00 -1.51
C GLY A 91 3.78 13.93 0.00
N ARG A 92 2.53 13.75 0.45
CA ARG A 92 2.23 13.37 1.84
C ARG A 92 2.24 11.86 2.01
N SER A 93 2.45 11.41 3.25
CA SER A 93 2.40 9.98 3.56
C SER A 93 1.00 9.42 3.28
N PRO A 94 0.86 8.31 2.52
CA PRO A 94 -0.43 7.71 2.19
C PRO A 94 -1.23 7.30 3.45
N LEU A 95 -0.55 6.96 4.55
CA LEU A 95 -1.17 6.67 5.83
C LEU A 95 -1.93 7.88 6.39
N SER A 96 -1.30 9.06 6.34
CA SER A 96 -1.93 10.30 6.81
C SER A 96 -3.10 10.69 5.92
N SER A 97 -2.98 10.47 4.61
CA SER A 97 -4.04 10.74 3.66
C SER A 97 -5.25 9.84 3.88
N ALA A 98 -5.04 8.54 4.13
CA ALA A 98 -6.10 7.60 4.50
C ALA A 98 -6.78 7.97 5.82
N ALA A 99 -6.01 8.33 6.86
CA ALA A 99 -6.54 8.76 8.15
C ALA A 99 -7.47 9.97 8.03
N ALA A 100 -7.08 10.97 7.22
CA ALA A 100 -7.90 12.16 6.97
C ALA A 100 -9.21 11.81 6.23
N CYS A 101 -9.15 10.90 5.25
CA CYS A 101 -10.33 10.45 4.51
C CYS A 101 -11.31 9.70 5.42
N ILE A 102 -10.81 8.83 6.30
CA ILE A 102 -11.60 8.10 7.30
C ILE A 102 -12.30 9.05 8.27
N PHE A 103 -11.55 10.02 8.80
CA PHE A 103 -12.09 11.01 9.72
C PHE A 103 -13.22 11.82 9.06
N MET A 104 -12.99 12.29 7.83
CA MET A 104 -13.98 13.04 7.06
C MET A 104 -15.23 12.20 6.74
N ALA A 105 -15.05 10.96 6.29
CA ALA A 105 -16.16 10.04 5.98
C ALA A 105 -17.04 9.75 7.21
N GLY A 106 -16.42 9.52 8.37
CA GLY A 106 -17.14 9.29 9.62
C GLY A 106 -18.00 10.49 10.02
N HIS A 107 -17.46 11.71 9.90
CA HIS A 107 -18.22 12.94 10.15
C HIS A 107 -19.38 13.14 9.16
N LEU A 108 -19.17 12.84 7.87
CA LEU A 108 -20.20 12.99 6.84
C LEU A 108 -21.36 11.99 7.04
N MET A 109 -21.06 10.78 7.51
CA MET A 109 -22.02 9.68 7.63
C MET A 109 -22.66 9.56 9.03
N ASN A 110 -22.53 10.59 9.87
CA ASN A 110 -23.00 10.59 11.27
C ASN A 110 -22.44 9.44 12.13
N GLN A 111 -21.24 8.95 11.80
CA GLN A 111 -20.49 7.96 12.57
C GLN A 111 -19.10 8.52 12.93
N PRO A 112 -19.03 9.61 13.72
CA PRO A 112 -17.76 10.27 14.01
C PRO A 112 -16.85 9.34 14.82
N LYS A 113 -15.58 9.26 14.42
CA LYS A 113 -14.51 8.60 15.18
C LYS A 113 -13.54 9.66 15.65
N THR A 114 -13.01 9.53 16.87
CA THR A 114 -12.05 10.51 17.35
C THR A 114 -10.71 10.34 16.63
N ALA A 115 -9.94 11.41 16.49
CA ALA A 115 -8.61 11.33 15.89
C ALA A 115 -7.68 10.36 16.65
N LYS A 116 -7.89 10.20 17.96
CA LYS A 116 -7.17 9.22 18.79
C LYS A 116 -7.50 7.78 18.38
N ASP A 117 -8.77 7.46 18.14
CA ASP A 117 -9.18 6.11 17.72
C ASP A 117 -8.57 5.75 16.37
N ILE A 118 -8.55 6.71 15.43
CA ILE A 118 -7.96 6.52 14.10
C ILE A 118 -6.44 6.37 14.21
N GLN A 119 -5.78 7.15 15.07
CA GLN A 119 -4.34 7.05 15.28
C GLN A 119 -3.90 5.68 15.80
N VAL A 120 -4.74 5.00 16.58
CA VAL A 120 -4.43 3.66 17.10
C VAL A 120 -4.35 2.62 15.97
N VAL A 121 -5.15 2.77 14.91
CA VAL A 121 -5.17 1.83 13.78
C VAL A 121 -4.17 2.18 12.68
N VAL A 122 -3.93 3.47 12.43
CA VAL A 122 -3.00 3.95 11.40
C VAL A 122 -1.57 3.94 11.94
N HIS A 123 -0.78 2.91 11.64
CA HIS A 123 0.59 2.71 12.14
C HIS A 123 1.61 2.37 11.05
#